data_AF-A0A2D8AB38-F1
#
_entry.id   AF-A0A2D8AB38-F1
#
_cell.length_a   1.000
_cell.length_b   1.000
_cell.length_c   1.000
_cell.angle_alpha   90.00
_cell.angle_beta   90.00
_cell.angle_gamma   90.00
#
_symmetry.space_group_name_H-M   'P 1'
#
loop_
_entity.id
_entity.type
_entity.pdbx_description
1 polymer ?
#
loop_
_entity_poly.entity_id
_entity_poly.type
_entity_poly.pdbx_seq_one_letter_code
_entity_poly.pdbx_strand_id
1 'polypeptide(L)' 'MKVSMNGLRQNLSEEIAWLRDQVQAVIRGEHYDEDDLRDAMNAVIQSSNVLNCVFNADDPDFSNIGHIELDLIEPDEVTA' A
#
# COMPACT_ATOMS: atom_id res chain seq x y z
N MET A 1 -15.18 9.63 13.60
CA MET A 1 -13.96 8.96 14.07
C MET A 1 -12.79 9.90 13.79
N LYS A 2 -11.88 10.16 14.75
CA LYS A 2 -10.68 10.96 14.48
C LYS A 2 -9.56 10.00 14.08
N VAL A 3 -8.97 10.20 12.91
CA VAL A 3 -7.83 9.40 12.40
C VAL A 3 -6.55 10.19 12.63
N SER A 4 -5.50 9.54 13.13
CA SER A 4 -4.20 10.16 13.37
C SER A 4 -3.33 10.07 12.12
N MET A 5 -2.95 11.21 11.53
CA MET A 5 -1.99 11.22 10.42
C MET A 5 -0.62 10.67 10.81
N ASN A 6 -0.22 10.81 12.08
CA ASN A 6 1.03 10.19 12.56
C ASN A 6 0.93 8.67 12.60
N GLY A 7 -0.23 8.13 12.99
CA GLY A 7 -0.49 6.69 12.94
C GLY A 7 -0.48 6.15 11.51
N LEU A 8 -1.15 6.85 10.57
CA LEU A 8 -1.12 6.50 9.15
C LEU A 8 0.31 6.50 8.57
N ARG A 9 1.12 7.52 8.92
CA ARG A 9 2.53 7.60 8.49
C ARG A 9 3.38 6.48 9.06
N GLN A 10 3.15 6.10 10.32
CA GLN A 10 3.84 4.97 10.93
C GLN A 10 3.49 3.66 10.21
N ASN A 11 2.20 3.38 10.02
CA ASN A 11 1.73 2.17 9.33
C ASN A 11 2.31 2.09 7.91
N LEU A 12 2.22 3.17 7.12
CA LEU A 12 2.79 3.22 5.78
C LEU A 12 4.32 2.97 5.79
N SER A 13 5.03 3.45 6.81
CA SER A 13 6.48 3.21 6.92
C SER A 13 6.80 1.74 7.19
N GLU A 14 5.99 1.08 8.01
CA GLU A 14 6.11 -0.36 8.32
C GLU A 14 5.75 -1.22 7.09
N GLU A 15 4.68 -0.87 6.37
CA GLU A 15 4.24 -1.54 5.14
C GLU A 15 5.28 -1.42 4.02
N ILE A 16 5.85 -0.22 3.82
CA ILE A 16 6.96 -0.01 2.86
C ILE A 16 8.19 -0.83 3.25
N ALA A 17 8.51 -0.90 4.55
CA ALA A 17 9.65 -1.70 5.01
C ALA A 17 9.43 -3.19 4.72
N TRP A 18 8.22 -3.70 4.98
CA TRP A 18 7.86 -5.08 4.67
C TRP A 18 7.95 -5.37 3.16
N LEU A 19 7.35 -4.54 2.31
CA LEU A 19 7.44 -4.68 0.86
C LEU A 19 8.89 -4.63 0.37
N ARG A 20 9.71 -3.71 0.91
CA ARG A 20 11.13 -3.61 0.56
C ARG A 20 11.86 -4.92 0.87
N ASP A 21 11.60 -5.52 2.02
CA ASP A 21 12.27 -6.74 2.44
C ASP A 21 11.87 -7.93 1.53
N GLN A 22 10.59 -8.02 1.15
CA GLN A 22 10.13 -9.01 0.15
C GLN A 22 10.80 -8.80 -1.22
N VAL A 23 10.84 -7.57 -1.72
CA VAL A 23 11.51 -7.23 -3.00
C VAL A 23 13.01 -7.54 -2.95
N GLN A 24 13.67 -7.33 -1.81
CA GLN A 24 15.08 -7.69 -1.65
C GLN A 24 15.31 -9.20 -1.75
N ALA A 25 14.43 -10.01 -1.16
CA ALA A 25 14.51 -11.47 -1.27
C ALA A 25 14.42 -11.92 -2.74
N VAL A 26 13.46 -11.36 -3.49
CA VAL A 26 13.29 -11.60 -4.93
C VAL A 26 14.57 -11.23 -5.71
N ILE A 27 15.11 -10.02 -5.50
CA ILE A 27 16.31 -9.53 -6.21
C ILE A 27 17.53 -10.40 -5.93
N ARG A 28 17.66 -10.91 -4.70
CA ARG A 28 18.79 -11.77 -4.29
C ARG A 28 18.61 -13.23 -4.74
N GLY A 29 17.46 -13.59 -5.29
CA GLY A 29 17.12 -14.98 -5.59
C GLY A 29 16.98 -15.84 -4.34
N GLU A 30 16.68 -15.22 -3.21
CA GLU A 30 16.34 -15.92 -1.97
C GLU A 30 14.94 -16.54 -2.09
N HIS A 31 14.63 -17.52 -1.26
CA HIS A 31 13.27 -18.04 -1.19
C HIS A 31 12.33 -16.93 -0.69
N TYR A 32 11.24 -16.70 -1.41
CA TYR A 32 10.17 -15.79 -1.05
C TYR A 32 8.83 -16.49 -1.28
N ASP A 33 7.81 -16.02 -0.59
CA ASP A 33 6.44 -16.47 -0.75
C ASP A 33 5.68 -15.44 -1.62
N GLU A 34 4.99 -15.94 -2.65
CA GLU A 34 4.27 -15.08 -3.60
C GLU A 34 3.04 -14.41 -2.96
N ASP A 35 2.37 -15.09 -2.03
CA ASP A 35 1.26 -14.53 -1.27
C ASP A 35 1.75 -13.43 -0.33
N ASP A 36 2.88 -13.64 0.36
CA ASP A 36 3.48 -12.60 1.23
C ASP A 36 3.90 -11.36 0.43
N LEU A 37 4.50 -11.53 -0.76
CA LEU A 37 4.87 -10.41 -1.63
C LEU A 37 3.64 -9.65 -2.13
N ARG A 38 2.59 -10.38 -2.55
CA ARG A 38 1.32 -9.78 -2.96
C ARG A 38 0.69 -8.98 -1.82
N ASP A 39 0.60 -9.58 -0.64
CA ASP A 39 -0.02 -8.95 0.53
C ASP A 39 0.77 -7.71 0.97
N ALA A 40 2.10 -7.75 0.88
CA ALA A 40 2.96 -6.59 1.13
C ALA A 40 2.71 -5.44 0.15
N MET A 41 2.52 -5.76 -1.13
CA MET A 41 2.19 -4.75 -2.14
C MET A 41 0.78 -4.17 -1.92
N ASN A 42 -0.20 -5.05 -1.66
CA ASN A 42 -1.59 -4.65 -1.42
C ASN A 42 -1.73 -3.75 -0.17
N ALA A 43 -0.93 -3.99 0.87
CA ALA A 43 -0.91 -3.11 2.04
C ALA A 43 -0.48 -1.68 1.68
N VAL A 44 0.59 -1.52 0.88
CA VAL A 44 1.06 -0.21 0.40
C VAL A 44 0.02 0.45 -0.51
N ILE A 45 -0.61 -0.30 -1.42
CA ILE A 45 -1.69 0.20 -2.28
C ILE A 45 -2.84 0.74 -1.42
N GLN A 46 -3.29 -0.03 -0.43
CA GLN A 46 -4.38 0.37 0.45
C GLN A 46 -4.06 1.68 1.20
N SER A 47 -2.86 1.80 1.78
CA SER A 47 -2.44 3.02 2.46
C SER A 47 -2.33 4.22 1.51
N SER A 48 -1.83 4.01 0.29
CA SER A 48 -1.81 5.03 -0.75
C SER A 48 -3.22 5.52 -1.10
N ASN A 49 -4.16 4.60 -1.31
CA ASN A 49 -5.54 4.91 -1.65
C ASN A 49 -6.24 5.70 -0.53
N VAL A 50 -6.01 5.34 0.73
CA VAL A 50 -6.50 6.10 1.90
C VAL A 50 -5.95 7.53 1.91
N LEU A 51 -4.66 7.70 1.63
CA LEU A 51 -4.03 9.03 1.58
C LEU A 51 -4.58 9.89 0.44
N ASN A 52 -4.89 9.30 -0.72
CA ASN A 52 -5.50 10.01 -1.84
C ASN A 52 -6.89 10.59 -1.53
N CYS A 53 -7.55 10.06 -0.49
CA CYS A 53 -8.84 10.52 0.00
C CYS A 53 -8.74 11.59 1.10
N VAL A 54 -7.53 11.95 1.55
CA VAL A 54 -7.34 13.00 2.57
C VAL A 54 -7.65 14.35 1.94
N PHE A 55 -8.76 14.95 2.38
CA PHE A 55 -9.27 16.20 1.85
C PHE A 55 -9.38 17.27 2.94
N ASN A 56 -8.94 18.48 2.62
CA ASN A 56 -9.20 19.70 3.39
C ASN A 56 -9.68 20.80 2.44
N ALA A 57 -10.92 21.28 2.65
CA ALA A 57 -11.53 22.29 1.78
C ALA A 57 -10.79 23.65 1.80
N ASP A 58 -10.05 23.92 2.87
CA ASP A 58 -9.33 25.18 3.07
C ASP A 58 -7.87 25.12 2.57
N ASP A 59 -7.40 23.96 2.08
CA ASP A 59 -6.02 23.75 1.65
C ASP A 59 -5.94 23.10 0.26
N PRO A 60 -5.49 23.82 -0.79
CA PRO A 60 -5.46 23.32 -2.16
C PRO A 60 -4.52 22.13 -2.36
N ASP A 61 -3.50 21.97 -1.50
CA ASP A 61 -2.55 20.85 -1.56
C ASP A 61 -3.15 19.55 -0.98
N PHE A 62 -4.30 19.64 -0.31
CA PHE A 62 -5.06 18.52 0.25
C PHE A 62 -6.42 18.40 -0.44
N SER A 63 -6.40 18.39 -1.78
CA SER A 63 -7.59 18.11 -2.59
C SER A 63 -7.80 16.59 -2.77
N ASN A 64 -9.03 16.16 -3.03
CA ASN A 64 -9.31 14.75 -3.31
C ASN A 64 -8.67 14.35 -4.65
N ILE A 65 -7.72 13.41 -4.60
CA ILE A 65 -7.01 12.89 -5.76
C ILE A 65 -7.30 11.40 -6.00
N GLY A 66 -8.43 10.88 -5.51
CA GLY A 66 -8.82 9.47 -5.65
C GLY A 66 -8.91 8.93 -7.09
N HIS A 67 -8.81 9.78 -8.12
CA HIS A 67 -8.71 9.34 -9.52
C HIS A 67 -7.38 8.63 -9.87
N ILE A 68 -6.38 8.66 -8.98
CA ILE A 68 -5.11 7.91 -9.12
C ILE A 68 -5.08 6.62 -8.28
N GLU A 69 -6.23 6.19 -7.74
CA GLU A 69 -6.39 4.95 -7.00
C GLU A 69 -5.88 3.74 -7.82
N LEU A 70 -5.22 2.81 -7.13
CA LEU A 70 -4.76 1.55 -7.71
C LEU A 70 -5.60 0.39 -7.18
N ASP A 71 -5.98 -0.52 -8.07
CA ASP A 71 -6.67 -1.76 -7.70
C ASP A 71 -5.72 -2.70 -6.94
N LEU A 72 -6.30 -3.52 -6.05
CA LEU A 72 -5.56 -4.56 -5.36
C LEU A 72 -5.18 -5.70 -6.34
N ILE A 73 -4.04 -6.31 -6.10
CA ILE A 73 -3.61 -7.51 -6.81
C ILE A 73 -4.44 -8.68 -6.30
N GLU A 74 -5.23 -9.27 -7.18
CA GLU A 74 -6.00 -10.49 -6.90
C GLU A 74 -5.09 -11.74 -7.00
N PRO A 75 -5.39 -12.81 -6.25
CA PRO A 75 -4.77 -14.11 -6.51
C PRO A 75 -5.11 -14.58 -7.92
N ASP A 76 -4.15 -15.19 -8.62
CA ASP A 76 -4.45 -15.84 -9.91
C ASP A 76 -5.52 -16.91 -9.68
N GLU A 77 -6.66 -16.79 -10.36
CA GLU A 77 -7.65 -17.87 -10.43
C GLU A 77 -6.99 -19.06 -11.12
N VAL A 78 -6.60 -20.08 -10.35
CA VAL A 78 -6.14 -21.35 -10.92
C VAL A 78 -7.32 -21.94 -11.69
N THR A 79 -7.33 -21.79 -13.02
CA THR A 79 -8.21 -22.57 -13.89
C THR A 79 -7.77 -24.03 -13.78
N ALA A 80 -8.53 -24.80 -13.00
CA ALA A 80 -8.39 -26.25 -12.85
C ALA A 80 -8.66 -27.00 -14.15
#